data_AF-A0A7V3M322-F1
#
_entry.id   AF-A0A7V3M322-F1
#
_cell.length_a   1.000
_cell.length_b   1.000
_cell.length_c   1.000
_cell.angle_alpha   90.00
_cell.angle_beta   90.00
_cell.angle_gamma   90.00
#
_symmetry.space_group_name_H-M   'P 1'
#
loop_
_entity.id
_entity.type
_entity.pdbx_description
1 polymer ?
#
loop_
_entity_poly.entity_id
_entity_poly.type
_entity_poly.pdbx_seq_one_letter_code
_entity_poly.pdbx_strand_id
1 'polypeptide(L)'
;AKEVNVPVMALSQLSRAVESRTPPRPQLSDLRESGAIEQDADVVAFLYRKGFYQAQERARKSEAAGFTEGVDGEDGTTEVIISKQRNGPTGSVPLTFLREYTRFEEQEQRRESL
;
A
#
# COMPACT_ATOMS: atom_id res chain seq x y z
N ALA A 1 19.76 15.76 2.05
CA ALA A 1 20.18 14.58 1.28
C ALA A 1 21.37 14.87 0.39
N LYS A 2 21.23 15.79 -0.59
CA LYS A 2 22.31 16.11 -1.56
C LYS A 2 23.61 16.62 -0.94
N GLU A 3 23.53 17.39 0.15
CA GLU A 3 24.71 17.94 0.82
C GLU A 3 25.48 16.91 1.66
N VAL A 4 24.81 15.86 2.15
CA VAL A 4 25.40 14.85 3.04
C VAL A 4 25.64 13.50 2.35
N ASN A 5 25.21 13.36 1.09
CA ASN A 5 25.32 12.13 0.29
C ASN A 5 24.82 10.86 1.00
N VAL A 6 23.70 10.97 1.73
CA VAL A 6 23.04 9.85 2.42
C VAL A 6 21.58 9.76 1.95
N PRO A 7 21.04 8.55 1.72
CA PRO A 7 19.62 8.35 1.45
C PRO A 7 18.78 8.82 2.63
N VAL A 8 17.80 9.69 2.36
CA VAL A 8 16.84 10.17 3.36
C VAL A 8 15.48 9.57 3.06
N MET A 9 14.90 8.92 4.06
CA MET A 9 13.53 8.40 3.99
C MET A 9 12.63 9.25 4.89
N ALA A 10 11.52 9.71 4.33
CA ALA A 10 10.46 10.38 5.05
C ALA A 10 9.18 9.54 4.96
N LEU A 11 8.45 9.45 6.07
CA LEU A 11 7.12 8.85 6.12
C LEU A 11 6.09 9.97 6.09
N SER A 12 5.10 9.86 5.21
CA SER A 12 3.97 10.78 5.17
C SER A 12 2.67 10.01 5.37
N GLN A 13 1.82 10.52 6.24
CA GLN A 13 0.45 10.02 6.37
C GLN A 13 -0.39 10.59 5.23
N LEU A 14 -1.16 9.72 4.57
CA LEU A 14 -2.05 10.13 3.49
C LEU A 14 -3.33 10.76 4.03
N SER A 15 -3.93 11.64 3.23
CA SER A 15 -5.28 12.14 3.46
C SER A 15 -6.29 10.98 3.45
N ARG A 16 -7.33 11.06 4.29
CA ARG A 16 -8.44 10.09 4.32
C ARG A 16 -9.24 10.06 3.02
N ALA A 17 -9.06 11.03 2.14
CA ALA A 17 -9.67 11.06 0.81
C ALA A 17 -9.34 9.82 -0.05
N VAL A 18 -8.27 9.08 0.28
CA VAL A 18 -7.99 7.77 -0.34
C VAL A 18 -9.09 6.74 -0.07
N GLU A 19 -9.71 6.76 1.11
CA GLU A 19 -10.67 5.75 1.56
C GLU A 19 -12.01 5.82 0.82
N SER A 20 -12.35 6.97 0.22
CA SER A 20 -13.58 7.13 -0.56
C SER A 20 -13.48 6.60 -1.99
N ARG A 21 -12.27 6.23 -2.46
CA ARG A 21 -12.05 5.71 -3.80
C ARG A 21 -12.32 4.21 -3.88
N THR A 22 -12.69 3.76 -5.07
CA THR A 22 -12.94 2.34 -5.37
C THR A 22 -12.05 1.90 -6.54
N PRO A 23 -10.98 1.13 -6.32
CA PRO A 23 -10.45 0.70 -5.02
C PRO A 23 -9.77 1.86 -4.24
N PRO A 24 -9.63 1.77 -2.91
CA PRO A 24 -9.02 2.81 -2.06
C PRO A 24 -7.48 2.81 -2.18
N ARG A 25 -6.98 2.94 -3.42
CA ARG A 25 -5.57 2.79 -3.77
C ARG A 25 -4.87 4.16 -3.70
N PRO A 26 -3.78 4.30 -2.93
CA PRO A 26 -2.97 5.51 -2.90
C PRO A 26 -2.45 5.95 -4.27
N GLN A 27 -2.33 7.26 -4.48
CA GLN A 27 -1.79 7.89 -5.67
C GLN A 27 -0.98 9.14 -5.29
N LEU A 28 -0.15 9.65 -6.21
CA LEU A 28 0.75 10.77 -5.93
C LEU A 28 0.04 12.03 -5.41
N SER A 29 -1.16 12.33 -5.93
CA SER A 29 -1.94 13.49 -5.48
C SER A 29 -2.42 13.41 -4.03
N ASP A 30 -2.36 12.25 -3.38
CA ASP A 30 -2.63 12.13 -1.94
C ASP A 30 -1.51 12.75 -1.09
N LEU A 31 -0.33 12.99 -1.67
CA LEU A 31 0.79 13.69 -1.03
C LEU A 31 0.74 15.20 -1.24
N ARG A 32 -0.28 15.73 -1.91
CA ARG A 32 -0.37 17.15 -2.24
C ARG A 32 -0.38 18.06 -1.00
N GLU A 33 -0.93 17.59 0.11
CA GLU A 33 -0.91 18.29 1.41
C GLU A 33 0.47 18.24 2.08
N SER A 34 1.38 17.38 1.60
CA SER A 34 2.76 17.26 2.11
C SER A 34 3.72 18.29 1.50
N GLY A 35 3.22 19.29 0.76
CA GLY A 35 4.03 20.35 0.15
C GLY A 35 4.84 19.84 -1.05
N ALA A 36 6.13 20.16 -1.08
CA ALA A 36 7.00 19.88 -2.22
C ALA A 36 7.49 18.41 -2.31
N ILE A 37 7.16 17.55 -1.34
CA ILE A 37 7.68 16.17 -1.25
C ILE A 37 7.34 15.36 -2.52
N GLU A 38 6.13 15.52 -3.07
CA GLU A 38 5.72 14.85 -4.31
C GLU A 38 6.65 15.19 -5.48
N GLN A 39 7.11 16.44 -5.57
CA GLN A 39 7.94 16.93 -6.66
C GLN A 39 9.42 16.62 -6.44
N ASP A 40 9.89 16.75 -5.20
CA ASP A 40 11.31 16.69 -4.85
C ASP A 40 11.83 15.26 -4.59
N ALA A 41 10.96 14.34 -4.18
CA ALA A 41 11.36 12.96 -3.93
C ALA A 41 11.82 12.26 -5.21
N ASP A 42 12.97 11.57 -5.14
CA ASP A 42 13.46 10.71 -6.24
C ASP A 42 12.62 9.44 -6.36
N VAL A 43 12.17 8.90 -5.21
CA VAL A 43 11.33 7.71 -5.10
C VAL A 43 10.13 8.02 -4.23
N VAL A 44 8.94 7.64 -4.68
CA VAL A 44 7.73 7.62 -3.86
C VAL A 44 7.16 6.22 -3.90
N ALA A 45 6.95 5.66 -2.71
CA ALA A 45 6.34 4.36 -2.53
C ALA A 45 5.17 4.45 -1.56
N PHE A 46 4.08 3.76 -1.87
CA PHE A 46 2.92 3.62 -1.00
C PHE A 46 2.79 2.19 -0.52
N LEU A 47 2.30 2.03 0.71
CA LEU A 47 1.91 0.74 1.24
C LEU A 47 0.40 0.55 1.08
N TYR A 48 -0.03 -0.53 0.45
CA TYR A 48 -1.45 -0.83 0.26
C TYR A 48 -1.77 -2.26 0.71
N ARG A 49 -2.56 -2.38 1.78
CA ARG A 49 -2.99 -3.66 2.36
C ARG A 49 -4.24 -4.18 1.64
N LYS A 50 -4.06 -4.74 0.45
CA LYS A 50 -5.16 -5.25 -0.39
C LYS A 50 -6.10 -6.20 0.37
N GLY A 51 -5.57 -7.16 1.11
CA GLY A 51 -6.35 -8.13 1.88
C GLY A 51 -7.25 -7.48 2.93
N PHE A 52 -6.76 -6.42 3.59
CA PHE A 52 -7.51 -5.64 4.57
C PHE A 52 -8.71 -4.92 3.93
N TYR A 53 -8.51 -4.24 2.80
CA TYR A 53 -9.60 -3.52 2.13
C TYR A 53 -10.63 -4.47 1.53
N GLN A 54 -10.19 -5.61 0.97
CA GLN A 54 -11.10 -6.63 0.46
C GLN A 54 -11.92 -7.30 1.55
N ALA A 55 -11.34 -7.54 2.74
CA ALA A 55 -12.07 -8.05 3.89
C ALA A 55 -13.15 -7.06 4.36
N GLN A 56 -12.81 -5.76 4.45
CA GLN A 56 -13.82 -4.73 4.78
C GLN A 56 -14.95 -4.67 3.75
N GLU A 57 -14.65 -4.76 2.45
CA GLU A 57 -15.68 -4.73 1.41
C GLU A 57 -16.60 -5.95 1.51
N ARG A 58 -16.04 -7.15 1.76
CA ARG A 58 -16.81 -8.38 2.00
C ARG A 58 -17.71 -8.26 3.22
N ALA A 59 -17.18 -7.74 4.33
CA ALA A 59 -17.96 -7.48 5.55
C ALA A 59 -19.16 -6.57 5.31
N ARG A 60 -18.97 -5.45 4.61
CA ARG A 60 -20.07 -4.53 4.30
C ARG A 60 -21.13 -5.18 3.42
N LYS A 61 -20.74 -6.03 2.47
CA LYS A 61 -21.66 -6.76 1.60
C LYS A 61 -22.41 -7.87 2.35
N SER A 62 -21.76 -8.57 3.27
CA SER A 62 -22.36 -9.65 4.05
C SER A 62 -23.39 -9.09 5.04
N GLU A 63 -23.07 -7.99 5.73
CA GLU A 63 -24.04 -7.23 6.57
C GLU A 63 -25.28 -6.80 5.77
N ALA A 64 -25.08 -6.25 4.57
CA ALA A 64 -26.19 -5.87 3.69
C ALA A 64 -27.02 -7.07 3.19
N ALA A 65 -26.42 -8.25 3.10
CA ALA A 65 -27.07 -9.49 2.67
C ALA A 65 -27.69 -10.29 3.84
N GLY A 66 -27.59 -9.80 5.09
CA GLY A 66 -28.20 -10.43 6.26
C GLY A 66 -27.44 -11.63 6.83
N PHE A 67 -26.16 -11.82 6.47
CA PHE A 67 -25.30 -12.87 7.01
C PHE A 67 -24.00 -12.27 7.55
N THR A 68 -23.55 -12.71 8.72
CA THR A 68 -22.26 -12.30 9.28
C THR A 68 -21.19 -13.29 8.86
N GLU A 69 -20.47 -13.01 7.76
CA GLU A 69 -19.19 -13.67 7.50
C GLU A 69 -18.11 -13.10 8.44
N GLY A 70 -17.25 -13.97 8.98
CA GLY A 70 -16.07 -13.56 9.73
C GLY A 70 -15.19 -12.63 8.90
N VAL A 71 -14.91 -11.43 9.40
CA VAL A 71 -14.10 -10.41 8.73
C VAL A 71 -12.62 -10.67 9.01
N ASP A 72 -12.15 -11.84 8.61
CA ASP A 72 -10.76 -12.20 8.77
C ASP A 72 -10.03 -11.87 7.46
N GLY A 73 -9.40 -10.69 7.46
CA GLY A 73 -8.44 -10.25 6.43
C GLY A 73 -7.12 -11.02 6.53
N GLU A 74 -7.24 -12.34 6.51
CA GLU A 74 -6.25 -13.33 6.95
C GLU A 74 -5.10 -13.54 5.99
N ASP A 75 -5.27 -13.23 4.70
CA ASP A 75 -4.26 -13.56 3.71
C ASP A 75 -3.00 -12.68 3.82
N GLY A 76 -3.03 -11.62 4.64
CA GLY A 76 -1.92 -10.70 4.82
C GLY A 76 -1.54 -9.95 3.54
N THR A 77 -2.31 -10.08 2.45
CA THR A 77 -1.92 -9.62 1.12
C THR A 77 -1.72 -8.12 1.12
N THR A 78 -0.49 -7.71 0.86
CA THR A 78 -0.05 -6.31 0.85
C THR A 78 0.80 -6.07 -0.39
N GLU A 79 0.91 -4.82 -0.81
CA GLU A 79 1.84 -4.43 -1.86
C GLU A 79 2.51 -3.10 -1.54
N VAL A 80 3.76 -2.97 -1.97
CA VAL A 80 4.46 -1.70 -2.04
C VAL A 80 4.34 -1.18 -3.47
N ILE A 81 3.68 -0.04 -3.64
CA ILE A 81 3.43 0.58 -4.93
C ILE A 81 4.49 1.66 -5.12
N ILE A 82 5.45 1.42 -6.01
CA ILE A 82 6.44 2.42 -6.44
C ILE A 82 5.75 3.33 -7.46
N SER A 83 5.20 4.45 -7.00
CA SER A 83 4.43 5.40 -7.82
C SER A 83 5.30 6.42 -8.54
N LYS A 84 6.51 6.67 -8.03
CA LYS A 84 7.52 7.53 -8.67
C LYS A 84 8.89 6.91 -8.47
N GLN A 85 9.68 6.87 -9.54
CA GLN A 85 11.07 6.45 -9.52
C GLN A 85 11.81 7.23 -10.62
N ARG A 86 12.69 8.16 -10.23
CA ARG A 86 13.32 9.09 -11.18
C ARG A 86 14.26 8.39 -12.16
N ASN A 87 14.91 7.32 -11.71
CA ASN A 87 15.98 6.63 -12.44
C ASN A 87 15.68 5.13 -12.64
N GLY A 88 14.41 4.76 -12.84
CA GLY A 88 14.04 3.36 -12.92
C GLY A 88 12.54 3.12 -13.10
N PRO A 89 12.12 1.85 -13.16
CA PRO A 89 10.73 1.50 -13.38
C PRO A 89 9.86 1.82 -12.16
N THR A 90 8.59 2.11 -12.44
CA THR A 90 7.50 2.08 -11.46
C THR A 90 6.84 0.70 -11.48
N GLY A 91 6.09 0.36 -10.44
CA GLY A 91 5.47 -0.95 -10.33
C GLY A 91 4.93 -1.23 -8.93
N SER A 92 4.42 -2.44 -8.73
CA SER A 92 3.99 -2.91 -7.40
C SER A 92 4.75 -4.17 -7.03
N VAL A 93 5.23 -4.22 -5.80
CA VAL A 93 5.95 -5.37 -5.23
C VAL A 93 5.03 -6.06 -4.23
N PRO A 94 4.64 -7.32 -4.45
CA PRO A 94 3.78 -8.06 -3.53
C PRO A 94 4.52 -8.40 -2.24
N LEU A 95 3.85 -8.24 -1.10
CA LEU A 95 4.34 -8.54 0.24
C LEU A 95 3.27 -9.27 1.06
N THR A 96 3.72 -9.98 2.08
CA THR A 96 2.85 -10.56 3.11
C THR A 96 2.99 -9.76 4.40
N PHE A 97 1.87 -9.29 4.97
CA PHE A 97 1.85 -8.63 6.27
C PHE A 97 1.49 -9.62 7.37
N LEU A 98 2.45 -9.89 8.25
CA LEU A 98 2.27 -10.70 9.46
C LEU A 98 1.78 -9.80 10.60
N ARG A 99 0.49 -9.90 10.91
CA ARG A 99 -0.21 -9.01 11.85
C ARG A 99 0.33 -9.13 13.27
N GLU A 100 0.65 -10.35 13.69
CA GLU A 100 1.13 -10.71 15.02
C GLU A 100 2.44 -10.01 15.36
N TYR A 101 3.25 -9.71 14.33
CA TYR A 101 4.58 -9.10 14.47
C TYR A 101 4.66 -7.68 13.91
N THR A 102 3.57 -7.16 13.35
CA THR A 102 3.56 -5.89 12.59
C THR A 102 4.70 -5.83 11.56
N ARG A 103 4.91 -6.94 10.84
CA ARG A 103 6.06 -7.13 9.96
C ARG A 103 5.60 -7.40 8.53
N PHE A 104 6.34 -6.85 7.56
CA PHE A 104 6.20 -7.21 6.16
C PHE A 104 7.30 -8.20 5.77
N GLU A 105 6.91 -9.25 5.07
CA GLU A 105 7.80 -10.23 4.47
C GLU A 105 7.64 -10.24 2.96
N GLU A 106 8.70 -10.61 2.27
CA GLU A 106 8.64 -10.86 0.83
C GLU A 106 7.67 -12.01 0.57
N GLN A 107 6.71 -11.78 -0.32
CA GLN A 107 5.80 -12.84 -0.71
C GLN A 107 6.59 -13.78 -1.64
N GLU A 108 6.86 -15.02 -1.22
CA GLU A 108 7.44 -16.02 -2.11
C GLU A 108 6.54 -16.12 -3.34
N GLN A 109 7.01 -15.59 -4.47
CA GLN A 109 6.40 -15.87 -5.74
C GLN A 109 6.66 -17.35 -5.98
N ARG A 110 5.63 -18.19 -5.81
CA ARG A 110 5.65 -19.55 -6.32
C ARG A 110 6.02 -19.44 -7.79
N ARG A 111 7.30 -19.66 -8.13
CA ARG A 111 7.74 -19.73 -9.52
C ARG A 111 6.94 -20.87 -10.10
N GLU A 112 5.92 -20.55 -10.87
CA GLU A 112 5.32 -21.51 -11.78
C GLU A 112 6.46 -21.91 -12.71
N SER A 113 7.04 -23.08 -12.44
CA SER A 113 8.02 -23.73 -13.27
C SER A 113 7.36 -24.01 -14.61
N LEU A 114 7.75 -23.26 -15.64
CA LEU A 114 7.56 -23.61 -17.04
C LEU A 114 8.46 -24.79 -17.41
#